data_AF-A0A258DVF9-F1
#
_entry.id   AF-A0A258DVF9-F1
#
_cell.length_a   1.000
_cell.length_b   1.000
_cell.length_c   1.000
_cell.angle_alpha   90.00
_cell.angle_beta   90.00
_cell.angle_gamma   90.00
#
_symmetry.space_group_name_H-M   'P 1'
#
loop_
_entity.id
_entity.type
_entity.pdbx_description
1 polymer ?
#
loop_
_entity_poly.entity_id
_entity_poly.type
_entity_poly.pdbx_seq_one_letter_code
_entity_poly.pdbx_strand_id
1 'polypeptide(L)'
;MYNFLFYLLIEIFGILFLVLSFLVISVYLTLMILSALEMRDFLRKNKFADYGDIITSPLSPGVSILAPAFNEGQTIVQNVKSLLSLHYSKFEVIVINDGSKDDTLQKLIESFELEKADYFYNPEIDTKLVRGVYRSPNMSYRRLIVVDKENGGKADALNTGINIANMEVLACIDVDCILS
;
A
#
# COMPACT_ATOMS: atom_id res chain seq x y z
N MET A 1 0.61 16.11 74.45
CA MET A 1 -0.58 16.06 73.56
C MET A 1 -0.19 16.20 72.08
N TYR A 2 0.61 17.21 71.69
CA TYR A 2 1.06 17.40 70.29
C TYR A 2 1.80 16.20 69.67
N ASN A 3 2.70 15.54 70.40
CA ASN A 3 3.42 14.36 69.89
C ASN A 3 2.47 13.20 69.55
N PHE A 4 1.45 12.95 70.36
CA PHE A 4 0.49 11.86 70.10
C PHE A 4 -0.36 12.13 68.85
N LEU A 5 -0.86 13.36 68.70
CA LEU A 5 -1.63 13.77 67.52
C LEU A 5 -0.79 13.66 66.23
N PHE A 6 0.50 14.01 66.32
CA PHE A 6 1.44 13.91 65.20
C PHE A 6 1.69 12.45 64.76
N TYR A 7 1.93 11.53 65.70
CA TYR A 7 2.08 10.11 65.39
C TYR A 7 0.81 9.50 64.79
N LEU A 8 -0.37 9.86 65.34
CA LEU A 8 -1.66 9.41 64.81
C LEU A 8 -1.87 9.87 63.36
N LEU A 9 -1.52 11.12 63.04
CA LEU A 9 -1.59 11.63 61.67
C LEU A 9 -0.67 10.86 60.72
N ILE A 10 0.57 10.59 61.13
CA ILE A 10 1.53 9.82 60.31
C ILE A 10 0.99 8.41 60.03
N GLU A 11 0.44 7.73 61.02
CA GLU A 11 -0.16 6.40 60.83
C GLU A 11 -1.33 6.43 59.85
N ILE A 12 -2.22 7.42 59.97
CA ILE A 12 -3.36 7.59 59.05
C ILE A 12 -2.86 7.84 57.62
N PHE A 13 -1.86 8.72 57.44
CA PHE A 13 -1.27 8.98 56.12
C PHE A 13 -0.57 7.73 55.56
N GLY A 14 0.13 6.96 56.39
CA GLY A 14 0.78 5.72 55.98
C GLY A 14 -0.23 4.67 55.50
N ILE A 15 -1.33 4.48 56.25
CA ILE A 15 -2.41 3.56 55.86
C ILE A 15 -3.08 4.04 54.56
N LEU A 16 -3.36 5.34 54.44
CA LEU A 16 -3.95 5.92 53.23
C LEU A 16 -3.07 5.68 51.99
N PHE A 17 -1.76 5.93 52.11
CA PHE A 17 -0.81 5.72 51.01
C PHE A 17 -0.72 4.24 50.61
N LEU A 18 -0.76 3.33 51.59
CA LEU A 18 -0.74 1.89 51.35
C LEU A 18 -2.00 1.45 50.58
N VAL A 19 -3.17 1.89 51.03
CA VAL A 19 -4.46 1.58 50.38
C VAL A 19 -4.50 2.12 48.94
N LEU A 20 -4.06 3.37 48.74
CA LEU A 20 -4.00 3.97 47.41
C LEU A 20 -3.04 3.21 46.48
N SER A 21 -1.84 2.88 46.98
CA SER A 21 -0.84 2.14 46.21
C SER A 21 -1.38 0.77 45.79
N PHE A 22 -2.05 0.06 46.70
CA PHE A 22 -2.65 -1.24 46.41
C PHE A 22 -3.75 -1.13 45.35
N LEU A 23 -4.60 -0.10 45.43
CA LEU A 23 -5.67 0.15 44.46
C LEU A 23 -5.08 0.44 43.07
N VAL A 24 -4.07 1.30 42.98
CA VAL A 24 -3.40 1.64 41.72
C VAL A 24 -2.75 0.39 41.10
N ILE A 25 -2.04 -0.41 41.89
CA ILE A 25 -1.45 -1.68 41.42
C ILE A 25 -2.53 -2.64 40.92
N SER A 26 -3.65 -2.77 41.65
CA SER A 26 -4.76 -3.61 41.23
C SER A 26 -5.33 -3.18 39.88
N VAL A 27 -5.48 -1.87 39.64
CA VAL A 27 -5.97 -1.34 38.35
C VAL A 27 -4.96 -1.61 37.23
N TYR A 28 -3.67 -1.44 37.45
CA TYR A 28 -2.66 -1.75 36.43
C TYR A 28 -2.59 -3.25 36.12
N LEU A 29 -2.76 -4.12 37.12
CA LEU A 29 -2.80 -5.57 36.91
C LEU A 29 -4.02 -5.99 36.09
N THR A 30 -5.19 -5.42 36.34
CA THR A 30 -6.38 -5.75 35.54
C THR A 30 -6.22 -5.29 34.09
N LEU A 31 -5.69 -4.09 33.86
CA LEU A 31 -5.38 -3.59 32.51
C LEU A 31 -4.36 -4.49 31.79
N MET A 32 -3.30 -4.92 32.49
CA MET A 32 -2.30 -5.81 31.92
C MET A 32 -2.90 -7.16 31.52
N ILE A 33 -3.81 -7.72 32.32
CA ILE A 33 -4.48 -8.98 32.01
C ILE A 33 -5.40 -8.82 30.79
N LEU A 34 -6.24 -7.77 30.76
CA LEU A 34 -7.14 -7.52 29.63
C LEU A 34 -6.35 -7.32 28.33
N SER A 35 -5.30 -6.50 28.37
CA SER A 35 -4.40 -6.28 27.23
C SER A 35 -3.71 -7.58 26.78
N ALA A 36 -3.24 -8.41 27.70
CA ALA A 36 -2.62 -9.69 27.37
C ALA A 36 -3.60 -10.69 26.74
N LEU A 37 -4.86 -10.72 27.18
CA LEU A 37 -5.90 -11.55 26.58
C LEU A 37 -6.22 -11.10 25.16
N GLU A 38 -6.45 -9.80 24.95
CA GLU A 38 -6.70 -9.24 23.62
C GLU A 38 -5.51 -9.43 22.67
N MET A 39 -4.29 -9.22 23.17
CA MET A 39 -3.07 -9.42 22.38
C MET A 39 -2.92 -10.88 21.94
N ARG A 40 -3.28 -11.85 22.78
CA ARG A 40 -3.26 -13.27 22.41
C ARG A 40 -4.23 -13.57 21.28
N ASP A 41 -5.44 -13.01 21.34
CA ASP A 41 -6.45 -13.21 20.29
C ASP A 41 -6.08 -12.47 19.01
N PHE A 42 -5.54 -11.25 19.11
CA PHE A 42 -5.03 -10.48 17.99
C PHE A 42 -3.87 -11.20 17.29
N LEU A 43 -2.90 -11.70 18.05
CA LEU A 43 -1.77 -12.46 17.51
C LEU A 43 -2.20 -13.82 16.94
N ARG A 44 -3.22 -14.48 17.51
CA ARG A 44 -3.76 -15.72 16.93
C ARG A 44 -4.51 -15.47 15.62
N LYS A 45 -5.33 -14.42 15.54
CA LYS A 45 -6.04 -14.04 14.32
C LYS A 45 -5.06 -13.59 13.22
N ASN A 46 -3.98 -12.91 13.58
CA ASN A 46 -2.93 -12.50 12.63
C ASN A 46 -1.88 -13.58 12.35
N LYS A 47 -1.87 -14.71 13.09
CA LYS A 47 -1.07 -15.90 12.76
C LYS A 47 -1.70 -16.76 11.64
N PHE A 48 -2.94 -16.47 11.24
CA PHE A 48 -3.67 -17.28 10.25
C PHE A 48 -3.34 -16.99 8.79
N ALA A 49 -2.25 -16.29 8.52
CA ALA A 49 -1.68 -16.32 7.21
C ALA A 49 -0.21 -15.98 7.28
N ASP A 50 0.61 -17.00 7.09
CA ASP A 50 1.91 -16.82 6.48
C ASP A 50 1.67 -16.40 5.01
N TYR A 51 1.10 -15.21 4.82
CA TYR A 51 0.79 -14.65 3.50
C TYR A 51 2.06 -14.53 2.67
N GLY A 52 3.24 -14.40 3.31
CA GLY A 52 4.53 -14.34 2.62
C GLY A 52 4.77 -15.55 1.71
N ASP A 53 4.55 -16.76 2.22
CA ASP A 53 4.73 -17.99 1.45
C ASP A 53 3.68 -18.14 0.34
N ILE A 54 2.43 -17.76 0.63
CA ILE A 54 1.34 -17.80 -0.37
C ILE A 54 1.57 -16.75 -1.46
N ILE A 55 2.02 -15.55 -1.13
CA ILE A 55 2.25 -14.46 -2.10
C ILE A 55 3.48 -14.72 -2.97
N THR A 56 4.50 -15.39 -2.42
CA THR A 56 5.73 -15.74 -3.15
C THR A 56 5.63 -17.05 -3.92
N SER A 57 4.59 -17.84 -3.67
CA SER A 57 4.35 -19.10 -4.38
C SER A 57 4.23 -18.89 -5.91
N PRO A 58 4.78 -19.82 -6.72
CA PRO A 58 4.59 -19.80 -8.17
C PRO A 58 3.15 -20.19 -8.59
N LEU A 59 2.35 -20.74 -7.67
CA LEU A 59 0.95 -21.10 -7.92
C LEU A 59 -0.02 -19.91 -7.72
N SER A 60 0.51 -18.76 -7.32
CA SER A 60 -0.30 -17.57 -7.04
C SER A 60 -0.80 -16.94 -8.34
N PRO A 61 -2.05 -16.45 -8.35
CA PRO A 61 -2.64 -15.86 -9.55
C PRO A 61 -1.82 -14.66 -9.99
N GLY A 62 -1.70 -14.46 -11.30
CA GLY A 62 -1.08 -13.23 -11.81
C GLY A 62 -1.91 -12.00 -11.46
N VAL A 63 -1.27 -10.90 -11.09
CA VAL A 63 -1.96 -9.62 -10.83
C VAL A 63 -1.47 -8.54 -11.80
N SER A 64 -2.39 -7.93 -12.56
CA SER A 64 -2.14 -6.73 -13.35
C SER A 64 -2.62 -5.51 -12.56
N ILE A 65 -1.68 -4.67 -12.15
CA ILE A 65 -1.98 -3.43 -11.43
C ILE A 65 -2.20 -2.33 -12.44
N LEU A 66 -3.41 -1.78 -12.49
CA LEU A 66 -3.78 -0.68 -13.37
C LEU A 66 -3.69 0.62 -12.61
N ALA A 67 -2.86 1.54 -13.10
CA ALA A 67 -2.54 2.78 -12.43
C ALA A 67 -2.75 3.97 -13.39
N PRO A 68 -3.96 4.57 -13.43
CA PRO A 68 -4.22 5.74 -14.26
C PRO A 68 -3.48 6.95 -13.69
N ALA A 69 -2.80 7.71 -14.56
CA ALA A 69 -2.07 8.92 -14.20
C ALA A 69 -2.53 10.09 -15.08
N PHE A 70 -2.78 11.24 -14.46
CA PHE A 70 -3.08 12.48 -15.19
C PHE A 70 -2.48 13.70 -14.49
N ASN A 71 -1.50 14.35 -15.13
CA ASN A 71 -0.75 15.49 -14.60
C ASN A 71 -0.08 15.24 -13.24
N GLU A 72 0.63 14.10 -13.13
CA GLU A 72 1.30 13.66 -11.90
C GLU A 72 2.83 13.77 -11.99
N GLY A 73 3.36 14.65 -12.85
CA GLY A 73 4.79 14.68 -13.14
C GLY A 73 5.71 14.80 -11.91
N GLN A 74 5.26 15.38 -10.81
CA GLN A 74 6.09 15.50 -9.60
C GLN A 74 6.21 14.20 -8.78
N THR A 75 5.17 13.37 -8.77
CA THR A 75 5.03 12.21 -7.88
C THR A 75 5.11 10.87 -8.61
N ILE A 76 4.80 10.86 -9.91
CA ILE A 76 4.69 9.66 -10.74
C ILE A 76 5.87 8.70 -10.62
N VAL A 77 7.11 9.20 -10.64
CA VAL A 77 8.32 8.36 -10.58
C VAL A 77 8.41 7.63 -9.25
N GLN A 78 8.11 8.31 -8.14
CA GLN A 78 8.14 7.72 -6.81
C GLN A 78 7.03 6.68 -6.66
N ASN A 79 5.83 7.00 -7.13
CA ASN A 79 4.66 6.13 -7.04
C ASN A 79 4.88 4.83 -7.84
N VAL A 80 5.40 4.92 -9.06
CA VAL A 80 5.72 3.74 -9.88
C VAL A 80 6.84 2.92 -9.26
N LYS A 81 7.87 3.54 -8.67
CA LYS A 81 8.91 2.80 -7.92
C LYS A 81 8.31 2.01 -6.75
N SER A 82 7.39 2.60 -6.00
CA SER A 82 6.68 1.91 -4.92
C SER A 82 5.89 0.70 -5.45
N LEU A 83 5.15 0.86 -6.54
CA LEU A 83 4.42 -0.26 -7.18
C LEU A 83 5.34 -1.38 -7.66
N LEU A 84 6.51 -1.03 -8.22
CA LEU A 84 7.50 -2.03 -8.66
C LEU A 84 8.21 -2.74 -7.50
N SER A 85 8.21 -2.14 -6.31
CA SER A 85 8.82 -2.72 -5.10
C SER A 85 7.94 -3.76 -4.39
N LEU A 86 6.71 -3.99 -4.86
CA LEU A 86 5.80 -4.95 -4.28
C LEU A 86 6.39 -6.37 -4.25
N HIS A 87 6.34 -6.99 -3.07
CA HIS A 87 6.79 -8.36 -2.87
C HIS A 87 5.72 -9.37 -3.30
N TYR A 88 5.45 -9.46 -4.61
CA TYR A 88 4.55 -10.45 -5.20
C TYR A 88 5.24 -11.23 -6.33
N SER A 89 5.01 -12.54 -6.42
CA SER A 89 5.75 -13.41 -7.35
C SER A 89 5.45 -13.07 -8.82
N LYS A 90 4.16 -13.01 -9.18
CA LYS A 90 3.64 -12.85 -10.54
C LYS A 90 2.77 -11.60 -10.65
N PHE A 91 3.36 -10.46 -10.95
CA PHE A 91 2.61 -9.23 -11.22
C PHE A 91 3.23 -8.36 -12.32
N GLU A 92 2.39 -7.51 -12.90
CA GLU A 92 2.76 -6.42 -13.80
C GLU A 92 2.12 -5.11 -13.35
N VAL A 93 2.76 -3.99 -13.69
CA VAL A 93 2.30 -2.64 -13.41
C VAL A 93 2.05 -1.94 -14.74
N ILE A 94 0.82 -1.54 -14.98
CA ILE A 94 0.36 -0.86 -16.18
C ILE A 94 -0.01 0.57 -15.79
N VAL A 95 0.85 1.52 -16.15
CA VAL A 95 0.61 2.95 -15.93
C VAL A 95 -0.04 3.53 -17.16
N ILE A 96 -1.22 4.13 -17.00
CA ILE A 96 -1.99 4.70 -18.12
C ILE A 96 -1.93 6.22 -18.02
N ASN A 97 -1.12 6.84 -18.87
CA ASN A 97 -1.08 8.29 -19.02
C ASN A 97 -2.32 8.78 -19.80
N ASP A 98 -3.29 9.33 -19.09
CA ASP A 98 -4.58 9.76 -19.64
C ASP A 98 -4.52 11.14 -20.32
N GLY A 99 -3.58 11.30 -21.26
CA GLY A 99 -3.40 12.53 -22.02
C GLY A 99 -2.92 13.71 -21.18
N SER A 100 -1.99 13.47 -20.24
CA SER A 100 -1.35 14.53 -19.45
C SER A 100 -0.74 15.61 -20.32
N LYS A 101 -0.79 16.86 -19.83
CA LYS A 101 -0.24 18.04 -20.53
C LYS A 101 1.09 18.51 -19.94
N ASP A 102 1.54 17.86 -18.88
CA ASP A 102 2.79 18.14 -18.18
C ASP A 102 3.90 17.16 -18.61
N ASP A 103 4.95 17.08 -17.80
CA ASP A 103 6.11 16.22 -18.03
C ASP A 103 5.96 14.78 -17.48
N THR A 104 4.73 14.34 -17.15
CA THR A 104 4.46 12.99 -16.59
C THR A 104 5.06 11.88 -17.46
N LEU A 105 4.73 11.87 -18.76
CA LEU A 105 5.20 10.84 -19.68
C LEU A 105 6.72 10.91 -19.87
N GLN A 106 7.27 12.13 -20.00
CA GLN A 106 8.70 12.32 -20.20
C GLN A 106 9.51 11.79 -19.02
N LYS A 107 9.08 12.09 -17.78
CA LYS A 107 9.73 11.59 -16.57
C LYS A 107 9.67 10.08 -16.44
N LEU A 108 8.56 9.45 -16.85
CA LEU A 108 8.45 7.99 -16.91
C LEU A 108 9.47 7.41 -17.90
N ILE A 109 9.56 7.98 -19.09
CA ILE A 109 10.50 7.54 -20.13
C ILE A 109 11.95 7.66 -19.65
N GLU A 110 12.33 8.81 -19.11
CA GLU A 110 13.69 9.07 -18.63
C GLU A 110 14.06 8.22 -17.40
N SER A 111 13.14 8.07 -16.43
CA SER A 111 13.44 7.39 -15.17
C SER A 111 13.50 5.86 -15.29
N PHE A 112 12.77 5.29 -16.25
CA PHE A 112 12.66 3.84 -16.43
C PHE A 112 13.21 3.35 -17.77
N GLU A 113 13.95 4.19 -18.49
CA GLU A 113 14.60 3.86 -19.77
C GLU A 113 13.59 3.27 -20.78
N LEU A 114 12.43 3.91 -20.92
CA LEU A 114 11.34 3.34 -21.72
C LEU A 114 11.52 3.60 -23.22
N GLU A 115 11.23 2.59 -24.02
CA GLU A 115 11.19 2.67 -25.47
C GLU A 115 9.79 2.35 -25.99
N LYS A 116 9.42 2.94 -27.13
CA LYS A 116 8.13 2.65 -27.76
C LYS A 116 8.15 1.19 -28.25
N ALA A 117 7.24 0.39 -27.74
CA ALA A 117 7.10 -1.01 -28.11
C ALA A 117 6.07 -1.17 -29.23
N ASP A 118 6.38 -2.03 -30.20
CA ASP A 118 5.41 -2.51 -31.18
C ASP A 118 4.42 -3.46 -30.49
N TYR A 119 3.39 -2.88 -29.87
CA TYR A 119 2.35 -3.62 -29.16
C TYR A 119 1.12 -3.76 -30.05
N PHE A 120 0.73 -5.00 -30.34
CA PHE A 120 -0.53 -5.29 -31.04
C PHE A 120 -1.70 -5.02 -30.09
N TYR A 121 -2.25 -3.81 -30.15
CA TYR A 121 -3.43 -3.40 -29.38
C TYR A 121 -4.70 -3.79 -30.13
N ASN A 122 -5.42 -4.79 -29.63
CA ASN A 122 -6.74 -5.17 -30.14
C ASN A 122 -7.79 -4.90 -29.05
N PRO A 123 -8.38 -3.69 -29.00
CA PRO A 123 -9.30 -3.32 -27.93
C PRO A 123 -10.60 -4.12 -28.01
N GLU A 124 -10.99 -4.74 -26.90
CA GLU A 124 -12.33 -5.33 -26.75
C GLU A 124 -13.31 -4.32 -26.14
N ILE A 125 -12.80 -3.46 -25.25
CA ILE A 125 -13.55 -2.38 -24.62
C ILE A 125 -13.27 -1.08 -25.35
N ASP A 126 -14.33 -0.29 -25.59
CA ASP A 126 -14.20 1.01 -26.22
C ASP A 126 -13.40 1.99 -25.34
N THR A 127 -12.44 2.65 -25.96
CA THR A 127 -11.46 3.54 -25.32
C THR A 127 -11.03 4.62 -26.30
N LYS A 128 -10.62 5.77 -25.79
CA LYS A 128 -9.95 6.76 -26.64
C LYS A 128 -8.65 6.24 -27.25
N LEU A 129 -8.20 6.95 -28.29
CA LEU A 129 -7.04 6.57 -29.07
C LEU A 129 -5.78 6.42 -28.19
N VAL A 130 -5.18 5.23 -28.24
CA VAL A 130 -3.87 4.94 -27.67
C VAL A 130 -2.80 5.45 -28.64
N ARG A 131 -1.94 6.35 -28.18
CA ARG A 131 -0.86 6.99 -28.96
C ARG A 131 0.39 6.11 -29.01
N GLY A 132 0.62 5.35 -27.95
CA GLY A 132 1.76 4.44 -27.87
C GLY A 132 1.78 3.63 -26.58
N VAL A 133 2.41 2.46 -26.67
CA VAL A 133 2.77 1.62 -25.53
C VAL A 133 4.28 1.63 -25.39
N TYR A 134 4.77 1.73 -24.18
CA TYR A 134 6.18 1.88 -23.84
C TYR A 134 6.60 0.80 -22.85
N ARG A 135 7.80 0.25 -23.06
CA ARG A 135 8.41 -0.77 -22.19
C ARG A 135 9.90 -0.52 -22.08
N SER A 136 10.49 -0.92 -20.95
CA SER A 136 11.94 -0.83 -20.76
C SER A 136 12.63 -2.08 -21.29
N PRO A 137 13.77 -1.96 -22.00
CA PRO A 137 14.66 -3.09 -22.29
C PRO A 137 15.39 -3.57 -21.02
N ASN A 138 15.43 -2.76 -19.96
CA ASN A 138 16.08 -3.08 -18.71
C ASN A 138 15.27 -4.13 -17.92
N MET A 139 15.94 -5.23 -17.55
CA MET A 139 15.30 -6.35 -16.86
C MET A 139 14.76 -5.96 -15.46
N SER A 140 15.30 -4.90 -14.85
CA SER A 140 14.83 -4.36 -13.58
C SER A 140 13.41 -3.79 -13.67
N TYR A 141 13.02 -3.29 -14.84
CA TYR A 141 11.73 -2.65 -15.08
C TYR A 141 10.83 -3.46 -16.04
N ARG A 142 11.15 -4.74 -16.27
CA ARG A 142 10.40 -5.62 -17.18
C ARG A 142 8.91 -5.77 -16.85
N ARG A 143 8.54 -5.49 -15.59
CA ARG A 143 7.16 -5.57 -15.08
C ARG A 143 6.37 -4.29 -15.34
N LEU A 144 7.01 -3.21 -15.81
CA LEU A 144 6.38 -1.92 -16.08
C LEU A 144 5.95 -1.83 -17.55
N ILE A 145 4.70 -1.47 -17.76
CA ILE A 145 4.14 -1.09 -19.05
C ILE A 145 3.57 0.33 -18.89
N VAL A 146 3.94 1.24 -19.77
CA VAL A 146 3.38 2.59 -19.78
C VAL A 146 2.59 2.79 -21.06
N VAL A 147 1.38 3.32 -20.96
CA VAL A 147 0.46 3.52 -22.08
C VAL A 147 0.13 4.99 -22.17
N ASP A 148 0.42 5.61 -23.31
CA ASP A 148 0.02 6.97 -23.61
C ASP A 148 -1.24 6.96 -24.49
N LYS A 149 -2.24 7.75 -24.10
CA LYS A 149 -3.53 7.85 -24.80
C LYS A 149 -4.06 9.28 -24.80
N GLU A 150 -5.08 9.52 -25.59
CA GLU A 150 -5.85 10.77 -25.50
C GLU A 150 -6.69 10.80 -24.22
N ASN A 151 -6.82 11.97 -23.59
CA ASN A 151 -7.54 12.13 -22.32
C ASN A 151 -9.01 11.70 -22.45
N GLY A 152 -9.41 10.66 -21.72
CA GLY A 152 -10.78 10.13 -21.66
C GLY A 152 -11.39 10.08 -20.27
N GLY A 153 -10.64 10.48 -19.24
CA GLY A 153 -11.01 10.34 -17.84
C GLY A 153 -10.62 9.00 -17.25
N LYS A 154 -10.71 8.89 -15.91
CA LYS A 154 -10.26 7.70 -15.15
C LYS A 154 -10.88 6.39 -15.65
N ALA A 155 -12.17 6.37 -15.98
CA ALA A 155 -12.85 5.16 -16.46
C ALA A 155 -12.29 4.68 -17.81
N ASP A 156 -12.06 5.59 -18.75
CA ASP A 156 -11.50 5.28 -20.07
C ASP A 156 -10.03 4.82 -19.96
N ALA A 157 -9.26 5.44 -19.05
CA ALA A 157 -7.91 5.01 -18.73
C ALA A 157 -7.88 3.58 -18.14
N LEU A 158 -8.78 3.26 -17.22
CA LEU A 158 -8.90 1.91 -16.67
C LEU A 158 -9.31 0.89 -17.74
N ASN A 159 -10.27 1.22 -18.61
CA ASN A 159 -10.65 0.37 -19.74
C ASN A 159 -9.47 0.09 -20.68
N THR A 160 -8.63 1.10 -20.92
CA THR A 160 -7.38 0.94 -21.67
C THR A 160 -6.44 -0.04 -20.98
N GLY A 161 -6.31 0.08 -19.66
CA GLY A 161 -5.54 -0.86 -18.84
C GLY A 161 -6.08 -2.30 -18.93
N ILE A 162 -7.41 -2.47 -18.90
CA ILE A 162 -8.06 -3.79 -19.04
C ILE A 162 -7.75 -4.42 -20.40
N ASN A 163 -7.80 -3.65 -21.49
CA ASN A 163 -7.46 -4.14 -22.83
C ASN A 163 -5.99 -4.59 -22.99
N ILE A 164 -5.09 -4.13 -22.10
CA ILE A 164 -3.64 -4.41 -22.17
C ILE A 164 -3.20 -5.46 -21.16
N ALA A 165 -3.95 -5.60 -20.06
CA ALA A 165 -3.64 -6.53 -18.98
C ALA A 165 -3.64 -7.99 -19.45
N ASN A 166 -2.63 -8.74 -19.01
CA ASN A 166 -2.44 -10.13 -19.42
C ASN A 166 -2.58 -11.13 -18.25
N MET A 167 -2.94 -10.67 -17.06
CA MET A 167 -3.02 -11.50 -15.86
C MET A 167 -4.46 -11.87 -15.49
N GLU A 168 -4.58 -12.84 -14.59
CA GLU A 168 -5.86 -13.40 -14.13
C GLU A 168 -6.67 -12.43 -13.26
N VAL A 169 -5.97 -11.59 -12.50
CA VAL A 169 -6.57 -10.66 -11.54
C VAL A 169 -6.18 -9.23 -11.90
N LEU A 170 -7.17 -8.35 -11.91
CA LEU A 170 -7.00 -6.91 -12.12
C LEU A 170 -7.08 -6.18 -10.79
N ALA A 171 -6.10 -5.33 -10.51
CA ALA A 171 -6.09 -4.45 -9.35
C ALA A 171 -6.02 -3.00 -9.82
N CYS A 172 -7.11 -2.25 -9.67
CA CYS A 172 -7.15 -0.83 -10.01
C CYS A 172 -6.69 -0.01 -8.81
N ILE A 173 -5.60 0.75 -8.96
CA ILE A 173 -5.01 1.55 -7.89
C ILE A 173 -4.80 2.96 -8.42
N ASP A 174 -5.14 3.98 -7.65
CA ASP A 174 -4.82 5.36 -8.02
C ASP A 174 -3.33 5.59 -7.83
N VAL A 175 -2.66 6.22 -8.81
CA VAL A 175 -1.21 6.41 -8.74
C VAL A 175 -0.82 7.31 -7.57
N ASP A 176 -1.71 8.20 -7.12
CA ASP A 176 -1.55 9.05 -5.94
C ASP A 176 -1.41 8.28 -4.60
N CYS A 177 -1.67 6.97 -4.58
CA CYS A 177 -1.54 6.16 -3.37
C CYS A 177 -0.14 5.54 -3.26
N ILE A 178 0.68 6.08 -2.35
CA ILE A 178 1.92 5.43 -1.91
C ILE A 178 1.54 4.14 -1.17
N LEU A 179 1.83 2.99 -1.77
CA LEU A 179 1.85 1.71 -1.08
C LEU A 179 3.25 1.54 -0.47
N SER A 180 3.38 1.86 0.82
CA SER A 180 4.58 1.60 1.63
C SER A 180 4.41 0.34 2.45
#